data_AF-A0A536M449-F1
#
_entry.id   AF-A0A536M449-F1
#
_cell.length_a   1.000
_cell.length_b   1.000
_cell.length_c   1.000
_cell.angle_alpha   90.00
_cell.angle_beta   90.00
_cell.angle_gamma   90.00
#
_symmetry.space_group_name_H-M   'P 1'
#
loop_
_entity.id
_entity.type
_entity.pdbx_description
1 polymer ?
#
loop_
_entity_poly.entity_id
_entity_poly.type
_entity_poly.pdbx_seq_one_letter_code
_entity_poly.pdbx_strand_id
1 'polypeptide(L)'
;MVGVDARDHRGVRGGGRSRDHPPPDHRLHRSARLRPRNLPHGGRPPRGPMTRLLDAPERFGPLPQIGGGFIDTIERSRLVGRGGAGFPVATKWRAVAERSGGRAVIVVNGAEGEPRSQKDRLVMTWRPHLVLDGAFIAARVLHARRVILYIGERHEKARSAMLRALGERTEPEGALVTVAAAPARYVAGAESAAIHFLNDGVATPTSAPPLPFEQGVDRAPTLVQNVETLAQIGLLARLGQAPATTLITLAGAVIRT
;
A
#
# COMPACT_ATOMS: atom_id res chain seq x y z
N MET A 1 0.51 -0.58 -64.65
CA MET A 1 0.44 0.47 -65.68
C MET A 1 0.44 1.80 -64.94
N VAL A 2 1.64 2.31 -64.63
CA VAL A 2 2.30 3.52 -65.24
C VAL A 2 1.53 4.81 -64.90
N GLY A 3 2.06 5.89 -64.36
CA GLY A 3 3.41 6.39 -63.97
C GLY A 3 3.19 7.62 -63.05
N VAL A 4 4.04 8.00 -62.08
CA VAL A 4 5.36 8.68 -62.15
C VAL A 4 5.51 9.75 -63.23
N ASP A 5 5.56 11.03 -62.82
CA ASP A 5 6.61 12.03 -63.13
C ASP A 5 6.31 13.34 -62.37
N ALA A 6 7.12 13.80 -61.41
CA ALA A 6 8.43 14.46 -61.53
C ALA A 6 8.36 15.88 -62.11
N ARG A 7 8.76 16.88 -61.30
CA ARG A 7 9.63 17.97 -61.77
C ARG A 7 10.65 18.35 -60.70
N ASP A 8 11.89 18.17 -61.15
CA ASP A 8 13.20 18.44 -60.59
C ASP A 8 13.53 19.94 -60.74
N HIS A 9 14.14 20.55 -59.72
CA HIS A 9 14.95 21.77 -59.87
C HIS A 9 16.29 21.56 -59.17
N ARG A 10 17.31 21.35 -60.01
CA ARG A 10 18.74 21.28 -59.68
C ARG A 10 19.27 22.64 -59.21
N GLY A 11 20.29 22.61 -58.36
CA GLY A 11 21.14 23.79 -58.14
C GLY A 11 22.15 23.66 -56.99
N VAL A 12 23.26 22.98 -57.25
CA VAL A 12 24.42 22.80 -56.35
C VAL A 12 25.29 24.06 -56.26
N ARG A 13 25.86 24.33 -55.06
CA ARG A 13 27.22 24.83 -54.69
C ARG A 13 27.09 25.55 -53.34
N GLY A 14 27.82 25.23 -52.27
CA GLY A 14 29.25 25.01 -52.14
C GLY A 14 29.79 26.12 -51.24
N GLY A 15 30.14 25.81 -49.99
CA GLY A 15 30.59 26.81 -49.02
C GLY A 15 30.97 26.19 -47.67
N GLY A 16 32.10 25.49 -47.63
CA GLY A 16 32.69 25.01 -46.38
C GLY A 16 33.20 26.18 -45.53
N ARG A 17 32.90 26.14 -44.23
CA ARG A 17 33.69 26.81 -43.20
C ARG A 17 33.96 25.81 -42.08
N SER A 18 35.24 25.46 -41.97
CA SER A 18 35.84 24.78 -40.83
C SER A 18 35.42 25.45 -39.53
N ARG A 19 34.94 24.66 -38.56
CA ARG A 19 34.93 25.03 -37.15
C ARG A 19 35.78 24.00 -36.42
N ASP A 20 37.02 24.40 -36.14
CA ASP A 20 37.95 23.67 -35.30
C ASP A 20 37.30 23.36 -33.95
N HIS A 21 37.13 22.06 -33.66
CA HIS A 21 36.82 21.56 -32.34
C HIS A 21 38.12 21.40 -31.56
N PRO A 22 38.30 22.06 -30.40
CA PRO A 22 39.44 21.78 -29.54
C PRO A 22 39.31 20.37 -28.92
N PRO A 23 40.44 19.69 -28.63
CA PRO A 23 40.42 18.35 -28.05
C PRO A 23 39.88 18.38 -26.60
N PRO A 24 39.31 17.28 -26.09
CA PRO A 24 38.74 17.24 -24.75
C PRO A 24 39.86 17.33 -23.70
N ASP A 25 39.75 18.33 -22.82
CA ASP A 25 40.67 18.57 -21.69
C ASP A 25 40.45 17.48 -20.63
N HIS A 26 41.35 16.49 -20.57
CA HIS A 26 41.40 15.50 -19.50
C HIS A 26 41.98 16.12 -18.21
N ARG A 27 41.24 17.04 -17.60
CA ARG A 27 41.49 17.46 -16.22
C ARG A 27 40.70 16.59 -15.27
N LEU A 28 41.45 15.74 -14.55
CA LEU A 28 41.02 14.99 -13.38
C LEU A 28 40.35 15.95 -12.38
N HIS A 29 39.01 15.95 -12.36
CA HIS A 29 38.25 16.56 -11.27
C HIS A 29 38.54 15.78 -9.99
N ARG A 30 39.44 16.31 -9.16
CA ARG A 30 39.55 15.93 -7.75
C ARG A 30 38.16 16.04 -7.13
N SER A 31 37.59 14.90 -6.78
CA SER A 31 36.37 14.78 -6.00
C SER A 31 36.57 15.49 -4.65
N ALA A 32 36.10 16.73 -4.56
CA ALA A 32 35.95 17.43 -3.30
C ALA A 32 34.99 16.59 -2.45
N ARG A 33 35.51 15.97 -1.39
CA ARG A 33 34.70 15.30 -0.36
C ARG A 33 33.73 16.33 0.20
N LEU A 34 32.46 16.24 -0.22
CA LEU A 34 31.38 17.00 0.38
C LEU A 34 31.28 16.59 1.84
N ARG A 35 31.77 17.45 2.73
CA ARG A 35 31.51 17.32 4.16
C ARG A 35 30.00 17.50 4.36
N PRO A 36 29.32 16.60 5.10
CA PRO A 36 27.91 16.78 5.37
C PRO A 36 27.71 18.10 6.13
N ARG A 37 26.92 19.01 5.54
CA ARG A 37 26.46 20.24 6.18
C ARG A 37 25.71 19.85 7.45
N ASN A 38 26.09 20.47 8.57
CA ASN A 38 25.41 20.36 9.85
C ASN A 38 23.91 20.60 9.67
N LEU A 39 23.12 19.53 9.81
CA LEU A 39 21.68 19.63 10.01
C LEU A 39 21.46 20.24 11.41
N PRO A 40 20.55 21.22 11.56
CA PRO A 40 20.19 21.72 12.88
C PRO A 40 19.71 20.54 13.72
N HIS A 41 20.25 20.42 14.93
CA HIS A 41 19.88 19.40 15.90
C HIS A 41 18.43 19.64 16.36
N GLY A 42 17.48 19.23 15.51
CA GLY A 42 16.08 19.05 15.90
C GLY A 42 16.03 17.96 16.96
N GLY A 43 15.50 18.31 18.12
CA GLY A 43 15.44 17.47 19.31
C GLY A 43 15.03 16.04 18.99
N ARG A 44 15.72 15.09 19.65
CA ARG A 44 15.38 13.67 19.60
C ARG A 44 13.88 13.54 19.94
N PRO A 45 13.06 12.90 19.10
CA PRO A 45 11.66 12.68 19.45
C PRO A 45 11.58 11.95 20.79
N PRO A 46 10.58 12.26 21.64
CA PRO A 46 10.48 11.68 22.97
C PRO A 46 10.47 10.14 22.85
N ARG A 47 11.38 9.50 23.58
CA ARG A 47 11.47 8.04 23.68
C ARG A 47 10.37 7.52 24.62
N GLY A 48 9.13 7.54 24.14
CA GLY A 48 8.09 6.67 24.69
C GLY A 48 8.41 5.20 24.38
N PRO A 49 7.80 4.22 25.07
CA PRO A 49 7.96 2.82 24.71
C PRO A 49 7.46 2.63 23.26
N MET A 50 8.37 2.32 22.34
CA MET A 50 8.01 1.96 20.97
C MET A 50 7.32 0.60 21.01
N THR A 51 5.99 0.57 20.98
CA THR A 51 5.24 -0.68 20.85
C THR A 51 5.56 -1.31 19.49
N ARG A 52 6.23 -2.47 19.47
CA ARG A 52 6.46 -3.18 18.21
C ARG A 52 5.16 -3.83 17.77
N LEU A 53 4.99 -3.94 16.45
CA LEU A 53 3.77 -4.47 15.84
C LEU A 53 3.41 -5.88 16.33
N LEU A 54 4.39 -6.66 16.82
CA LEU A 54 4.19 -8.03 17.32
C LEU A 54 4.44 -8.20 18.83
N ASP A 55 4.66 -7.13 19.60
CA ASP A 55 4.80 -7.24 21.06
C ASP A 55 3.49 -7.71 21.74
N ALA A 56 3.51 -8.01 23.04
CA ALA A 56 2.35 -8.53 23.77
C ALA A 56 1.08 -7.67 23.55
N PRO A 57 -0.13 -8.28 23.59
CA PRO A 57 -1.35 -7.55 23.33
C PRO A 57 -1.63 -6.58 24.47
N GLU A 58 -1.45 -5.29 24.22
CA GLU A 58 -2.32 -4.32 24.87
C GLU A 58 -3.74 -4.70 24.45
N ARG A 59 -4.57 -5.13 25.41
CA ARG A 59 -6.03 -5.15 25.20
C ARG A 59 -6.44 -3.71 25.05
N PHE A 60 -6.40 -3.23 23.83
CA PHE A 60 -6.80 -1.87 23.58
C PHE A 60 -8.30 -1.75 23.83
N GLY A 61 -8.70 -0.71 24.55
CA GLY A 61 -10.11 -0.37 24.76
C GLY A 61 -10.81 0.01 23.45
N PRO A 62 -12.05 0.55 23.55
CA PRO A 62 -12.81 1.01 22.40
C PRO A 62 -11.97 1.85 21.44
N LEU A 63 -12.23 1.72 20.14
CA LEU A 63 -11.53 2.55 19.15
C LEU A 63 -11.71 4.04 19.45
N PRO A 64 -10.64 4.86 19.31
CA PRO A 64 -10.77 6.30 19.43
C PRO A 64 -11.76 6.84 18.41
N GLN A 65 -12.41 7.96 18.74
CA GLN A 65 -13.23 8.68 17.77
C GLN A 65 -12.31 9.37 16.77
N ILE A 66 -12.45 9.00 15.50
CA ILE A 66 -11.62 9.47 14.40
C ILE A 66 -12.55 9.99 13.30
N GLY A 67 -12.35 11.23 12.86
CA GLY A 67 -13.11 11.88 11.80
C GLY A 67 -12.34 12.06 10.49
N GLY A 68 -12.91 12.77 9.52
CA GLY A 68 -12.35 12.95 8.17
C GLY A 68 -10.94 13.53 8.10
N GLY A 69 -10.50 14.31 9.11
CA GLY A 69 -9.14 14.86 9.20
C GLY A 69 -8.03 13.82 9.45
N PHE A 70 -8.37 12.54 9.64
CA PHE A 70 -7.38 11.50 9.90
C PHE A 70 -6.46 11.23 8.71
N ILE A 71 -6.91 11.49 7.48
CA ILE A 71 -6.05 11.34 6.30
C ILE A 71 -4.83 12.26 6.39
N ASP A 72 -4.98 13.47 6.95
CA ASP A 72 -3.86 14.39 7.15
C ASP A 72 -2.90 13.89 8.24
N THR A 73 -3.42 13.18 9.25
CA THR A 73 -2.59 12.48 10.24
C THR A 73 -1.77 11.37 9.58
N ILE A 74 -2.37 10.59 8.67
CA ILE A 74 -1.66 9.58 7.88
C ILE A 74 -0.57 10.25 7.03
N GLU A 75 -0.87 11.36 6.38
CA GLU A 75 0.09 12.09 5.55
C GLU A 75 1.28 12.60 6.35
N ARG A 76 1.03 13.25 7.51
CA ARG A 76 2.09 13.71 8.42
C ARG A 76 2.97 12.58 8.93
N SER A 77 2.41 11.38 9.10
CA SER A 77 3.18 10.19 9.49
C SER A 77 4.09 9.64 8.38
N ARG A 78 3.88 10.07 7.12
CA ARG A 78 4.57 9.57 5.92
C ARG A 78 4.44 8.06 5.74
N LEU A 79 3.30 7.50 6.16
CA LEU A 79 3.05 6.07 6.04
C LEU A 79 2.93 5.64 4.58
N VAL A 80 3.67 4.59 4.23
CA VAL A 80 3.66 3.96 2.91
C VAL A 80 3.10 2.53 2.99
N GLY A 81 2.49 2.07 1.89
CA GLY A 81 1.93 0.74 1.80
C GLY A 81 2.99 -0.37 1.93
N ARG A 82 2.69 -1.38 2.75
CA ARG A 82 3.55 -2.55 3.04
C ARG A 82 3.23 -3.78 2.19
N GLY A 83 2.50 -3.59 1.08
CA GLY A 83 2.19 -4.62 0.09
C GLY A 83 3.25 -4.79 -1.01
N GLY A 84 4.38 -4.08 -0.94
CA GLY A 84 5.50 -4.20 -1.88
C GLY A 84 5.79 -2.93 -2.70
N ALA A 85 4.75 -2.17 -3.10
CA ALA A 85 4.91 -0.99 -3.96
C ALA A 85 5.32 0.30 -3.21
N GLY A 86 5.17 0.37 -1.88
CA GLY A 86 5.54 1.56 -1.10
C GLY A 86 4.71 2.81 -1.41
N PHE A 87 3.50 2.66 -1.96
CA PHE A 87 2.66 3.81 -2.34
C PHE A 87 2.20 4.61 -1.10
N PRO A 88 2.20 5.96 -1.14
CA PRO A 88 1.74 6.79 -0.01
C PRO A 88 0.29 6.50 0.39
N VAL A 89 0.07 6.12 1.66
CA VAL A 89 -1.26 5.68 2.13
C VAL A 89 -2.27 6.82 2.09
N ALA A 90 -1.87 8.03 2.50
CA ALA A 90 -2.76 9.19 2.49
C ALA A 90 -3.27 9.51 1.08
N THR A 91 -2.39 9.53 0.08
CA THR A 91 -2.77 9.74 -1.33
C THR A 91 -3.78 8.71 -1.80
N LYS A 92 -3.57 7.42 -1.46
CA LYS A 92 -4.51 6.35 -1.82
C LYS A 92 -5.87 6.56 -1.17
N TRP A 93 -5.91 6.94 0.11
CA TRP A 93 -7.15 7.16 0.84
C TRP A 93 -7.91 8.38 0.32
N ARG A 94 -7.24 9.49 -0.02
CA ARG A 94 -7.88 10.67 -0.62
C ARG A 94 -8.57 10.32 -1.94
N ALA A 95 -7.91 9.56 -2.81
CA ALA A 95 -8.47 9.17 -4.10
C ALA A 95 -9.81 8.42 -3.96
N VAL A 96 -9.94 7.57 -2.93
CA VAL A 96 -11.18 6.87 -2.60
C VAL A 96 -12.18 7.80 -1.91
N ALA A 97 -11.74 8.63 -0.95
CA ALA A 97 -12.59 9.53 -0.19
C ALA A 97 -13.35 10.51 -1.10
N GLU A 98 -12.66 11.12 -2.08
CA GLU A 98 -13.24 12.03 -3.07
C GLU A 98 -14.38 11.41 -3.88
N ARG A 99 -14.38 10.09 -4.05
CA ARG A 99 -15.33 9.35 -4.89
C ARG A 99 -16.31 8.51 -4.08
N SER A 100 -16.07 8.37 -2.78
CA SER A 100 -16.78 7.42 -1.91
C SER A 100 -18.29 7.61 -2.00
N GLY A 101 -18.79 8.84 -1.82
CA GLY A 101 -20.23 9.11 -1.80
C GLY A 101 -21.01 8.23 -0.82
N GLY A 102 -20.38 7.75 0.26
CA GLY A 102 -20.99 6.84 1.23
C GLY A 102 -21.11 5.37 0.79
N ARG A 103 -20.49 4.99 -0.34
CA ARG A 103 -20.60 3.63 -0.89
C ARG A 103 -19.26 2.90 -1.02
N ALA A 104 -18.18 3.42 -0.42
CA ALA A 104 -16.87 2.81 -0.53
C ALA A 104 -16.84 1.35 -0.03
N VAL A 105 -15.96 0.55 -0.60
CA VAL A 105 -15.68 -0.83 -0.17
C VAL A 105 -14.23 -0.91 0.29
N ILE A 106 -14.00 -1.50 1.45
CA ILE A 106 -12.65 -1.75 1.96
C ILE A 106 -12.33 -3.23 1.79
N VAL A 107 -11.22 -3.55 1.13
CA VAL A 107 -10.71 -4.92 1.02
C VAL A 107 -9.44 -5.03 1.87
N VAL A 108 -9.52 -5.77 2.96
CA VAL A 108 -8.37 -6.15 3.80
C VAL A 108 -7.65 -7.30 3.10
N ASN A 109 -6.59 -6.99 2.37
CA ASN A 109 -5.86 -7.94 1.55
C ASN A 109 -4.82 -8.72 2.38
N GLY A 110 -5.22 -9.92 2.79
CA GLY A 110 -4.42 -10.94 3.46
C GLY A 110 -4.22 -12.21 2.63
N ALA A 111 -4.25 -12.08 1.30
CA ALA A 111 -4.05 -13.21 0.38
C ALA A 111 -2.62 -13.78 0.45
N GLU A 112 -1.61 -12.93 0.74
CA GLU A 112 -0.17 -13.24 0.87
C GLU A 112 0.28 -14.46 0.04
N GLY A 113 0.45 -14.25 -1.27
CA GLY A 113 0.79 -15.32 -2.24
C GLY A 113 2.28 -15.52 -2.50
N GLU A 114 3.15 -14.67 -1.95
CA GLU A 114 4.61 -14.79 -2.07
C GLU A 114 5.09 -15.96 -1.19
N PRO A 115 5.63 -17.07 -1.76
CA PRO A 115 5.89 -18.31 -1.03
C PRO A 115 6.75 -18.18 0.23
N ARG A 116 7.60 -17.14 0.30
CA ARG A 116 8.48 -16.89 1.46
C ARG A 116 8.02 -15.77 2.39
N SER A 117 6.97 -15.04 2.04
CA SER A 117 6.40 -14.02 2.91
C SER A 117 5.36 -14.66 3.83
N GLN A 118 5.49 -14.42 5.14
CA GLN A 118 4.50 -14.87 6.13
C GLN A 118 4.05 -13.74 7.06
N LYS A 119 4.45 -12.50 6.78
CA LYS A 119 4.28 -11.36 7.69
C LYS A 119 2.80 -11.07 7.91
N ASP A 120 2.00 -11.05 6.84
CA ASP A 120 0.59 -10.66 6.92
C ASP A 120 -0.22 -11.77 7.58
N ARG A 121 0.08 -13.03 7.25
CA ARG A 121 -0.47 -14.20 7.94
C ARG A 121 -0.18 -14.17 9.44
N LEU A 122 1.04 -13.82 9.84
CA LEU A 122 1.42 -13.72 11.25
C LEU A 122 0.69 -12.56 11.95
N VAL A 123 0.59 -11.39 11.32
CA VAL A 123 -0.15 -10.25 11.89
C VAL A 123 -1.63 -10.60 12.10
N MET A 124 -2.29 -11.23 11.12
CA MET A 124 -3.68 -11.68 11.29
C MET A 124 -3.83 -12.76 12.36
N THR A 125 -2.84 -13.64 12.53
CA THR A 125 -2.90 -14.72 13.53
C THR A 125 -2.71 -14.20 14.95
N TRP A 126 -1.75 -13.29 15.16
CA TRP A 126 -1.30 -12.88 16.49
C TRP A 126 -1.83 -11.52 16.93
N ARG A 127 -2.15 -10.63 15.99
CA ARG A 127 -2.65 -9.27 16.26
C ARG A 127 -3.91 -8.93 15.42
N PRO A 128 -4.92 -9.82 15.36
CA PRO A 128 -6.12 -9.58 14.54
C PRO A 128 -6.87 -8.30 14.93
N HIS A 129 -6.92 -7.95 16.23
CA HIS A 129 -7.58 -6.73 16.70
C HIS A 129 -6.97 -5.46 16.10
N LEU A 130 -5.65 -5.39 15.92
CA LEU A 130 -4.99 -4.24 15.28
C LEU A 130 -5.33 -4.12 13.80
N VAL A 131 -5.49 -5.25 13.11
CA VAL A 131 -5.91 -5.25 11.70
C VAL A 131 -7.35 -4.72 11.61
N LEU A 132 -8.23 -5.20 12.49
CA LEU A 132 -9.62 -4.75 12.56
C LEU A 132 -9.72 -3.27 12.93
N ASP A 133 -8.88 -2.80 13.86
CA ASP A 133 -8.81 -1.38 14.21
C ASP A 133 -8.55 -0.52 12.97
N GLY A 134 -7.51 -0.86 12.20
CA GLY A 134 -7.19 -0.16 10.96
C GLY A 134 -8.31 -0.25 9.91
N ALA A 135 -8.95 -1.41 9.79
CA ALA A 135 -10.05 -1.61 8.85
C ALA A 135 -11.29 -0.78 9.23
N PHE A 136 -11.62 -0.68 10.51
CA PHE A 136 -12.75 0.12 11.01
C PHE A 136 -12.46 1.62 10.88
N ILE A 137 -11.23 2.05 11.15
CA ILE A 137 -10.81 3.43 10.89
C ILE A 137 -10.94 3.75 9.40
N ALA A 138 -10.51 2.86 8.51
CA ALA A 138 -10.69 3.03 7.07
C ALA A 138 -12.18 3.13 6.69
N ALA A 139 -13.02 2.28 7.28
CA ALA A 139 -14.46 2.31 7.04
C ALA A 139 -15.11 3.64 7.48
N ARG A 140 -14.72 4.18 8.64
CA ARG A 140 -15.19 5.49 9.14
C ARG A 140 -14.75 6.63 8.24
N VAL A 141 -13.45 6.71 7.98
CA VAL A 141 -12.83 7.82 7.22
C VAL A 141 -13.31 7.85 5.78
N LEU A 142 -13.59 6.70 5.19
CA LEU A 142 -14.00 6.58 3.80
C LEU A 142 -15.50 6.35 3.63
N HIS A 143 -16.30 6.42 4.70
CA HIS A 143 -17.74 6.15 4.68
C HIS A 143 -18.07 4.85 3.93
N ALA A 144 -17.42 3.76 4.33
CA ALA A 144 -17.57 2.49 3.66
C ALA A 144 -18.91 1.84 3.98
N ARG A 145 -19.54 1.24 2.98
CA ARG A 145 -20.74 0.40 3.15
C ARG A 145 -20.41 -1.07 3.42
N ARG A 146 -19.16 -1.47 3.20
CA ARG A 146 -18.72 -2.86 3.31
C ARG A 146 -17.22 -2.96 3.57
N VAL A 147 -16.83 -3.91 4.42
CA VAL A 147 -15.45 -4.34 4.65
C VAL A 147 -15.34 -5.82 4.30
N ILE A 148 -14.33 -6.19 3.51
CA ILE A 148 -14.10 -7.56 3.05
C ILE A 148 -12.75 -8.02 3.58
N LEU A 149 -12.75 -9.04 4.45
CA LEU A 149 -11.55 -9.76 4.82
C LEU A 149 -11.22 -10.73 3.69
N TYR A 150 -10.26 -10.36 2.84
CA TYR A 150 -9.80 -11.18 1.73
C TYR A 150 -8.58 -11.99 2.15
N ILE A 151 -8.81 -13.20 2.66
CA ILE A 151 -7.80 -14.01 3.35
C ILE A 151 -7.50 -15.25 2.49
N GLY A 152 -6.22 -15.58 2.31
CA GLY A 152 -5.79 -16.79 1.60
C GLY A 152 -6.54 -18.05 2.04
N GLU A 153 -6.99 -18.86 1.09
CA GLU A 153 -7.76 -20.10 1.33
C GLU A 153 -7.00 -21.14 2.17
N ARG A 154 -5.66 -21.02 2.29
CA ARG A 154 -4.81 -21.89 3.11
C ARG A 154 -4.43 -21.28 4.46
N HIS A 155 -4.99 -20.12 4.80
CA HIS A 155 -4.64 -19.34 5.99
C HIS A 155 -5.64 -19.56 7.15
N GLU A 156 -6.10 -20.79 7.38
CA GLU A 156 -7.10 -21.18 8.38
C GLU A 156 -6.87 -20.55 9.75
N LYS A 157 -5.65 -20.64 10.28
CA LYS A 157 -5.30 -20.08 11.59
C LYS A 157 -5.53 -18.57 11.66
N ALA A 158 -5.12 -17.84 10.61
CA ALA A 158 -5.31 -16.41 10.51
C ALA A 158 -6.80 -16.05 10.35
N ARG A 159 -7.52 -16.78 9.48
CA ARG A 159 -8.97 -16.62 9.30
C ARG A 159 -9.74 -16.82 10.60
N SER A 160 -9.46 -17.91 11.33
CA SER A 160 -10.09 -18.18 12.63
C SER A 160 -9.75 -17.11 13.67
N ALA A 161 -8.51 -16.63 13.71
CA ALA A 161 -8.10 -15.55 14.62
C ALA A 161 -8.84 -14.24 14.32
N MET A 162 -8.92 -13.84 13.05
CA MET A 162 -9.65 -12.65 12.61
C MET A 162 -11.15 -12.74 12.93
N LEU A 163 -11.79 -13.89 12.68
CA LEU A 163 -13.21 -14.10 12.97
C LEU A 163 -13.52 -14.09 14.47
N ARG A 164 -12.67 -14.71 15.30
CA ARG A 164 -12.81 -14.64 16.76
C ARG A 164 -12.69 -13.19 17.25
N ALA A 165 -11.65 -12.49 16.82
CA ALA A 165 -11.43 -11.09 17.18
C ALA A 165 -12.58 -10.20 16.72
N LEU A 166 -13.17 -10.46 15.54
CA LEU A 166 -14.34 -9.75 15.04
C LEU A 166 -15.57 -9.98 15.93
N GLY A 167 -15.81 -11.21 16.39
CA GLY A 167 -16.91 -11.53 17.29
C GLY A 167 -16.79 -10.88 18.68
N GLU A 168 -15.60 -10.42 19.06
CA GLU A 168 -15.35 -9.67 20.29
C GLU A 168 -15.60 -8.15 20.12
N ARG A 169 -15.79 -7.66 18.88
CA ARG A 169 -15.98 -6.23 18.60
C ARG A 169 -17.42 -5.80 18.80
N THR A 170 -17.59 -4.65 19.43
CA THR A 170 -18.90 -4.01 19.64
C THR A 170 -19.12 -2.80 18.73
N GLU A 171 -18.09 -2.38 18.00
CA GLU A 171 -18.20 -1.26 17.07
C GLU A 171 -19.13 -1.59 15.88
N PRO A 172 -19.93 -0.62 15.41
CA PRO A 172 -20.91 -0.84 14.34
C PRO A 172 -20.28 -1.31 13.03
N GLU A 173 -19.00 -0.96 12.79
CA GLU A 173 -18.27 -1.43 11.61
C GLU A 173 -18.15 -2.96 11.55
N GLY A 174 -18.25 -3.67 12.69
CA GLY A 174 -18.28 -5.13 12.72
C GLY A 174 -19.40 -5.73 11.89
N ALA A 175 -20.56 -5.06 11.80
CA ALA A 175 -21.70 -5.49 10.99
C ALA A 175 -21.47 -5.32 9.47
N LEU A 176 -20.48 -4.52 9.06
CA LEU A 176 -20.11 -4.31 7.66
C LEU A 176 -19.16 -5.39 7.13
N VAL A 177 -18.61 -6.22 8.02
CA VAL A 177 -17.54 -7.15 7.69
C VAL A 177 -18.07 -8.43 7.06
N THR A 178 -17.50 -8.79 5.92
CA THR A 178 -17.69 -10.07 5.25
C THR A 178 -16.32 -10.71 5.01
N VAL A 179 -16.29 -12.02 4.72
CA VAL A 179 -15.04 -12.75 4.46
C VAL A 179 -15.09 -13.38 3.07
N ALA A 180 -13.97 -13.30 2.35
CA ALA A 180 -13.77 -13.96 1.07
C ALA A 180 -12.45 -14.73 1.10
N ALA A 181 -12.48 -15.97 0.59
CA ALA A 181 -11.29 -16.81 0.48
C ALA A 181 -10.52 -16.44 -0.79
N ALA A 182 -9.30 -15.93 -0.64
CA ALA A 182 -8.41 -15.66 -1.76
C ALA A 182 -7.84 -16.97 -2.30
N PRO A 183 -7.97 -17.24 -3.62
CA PRO A 183 -7.46 -18.47 -4.20
C PRO A 183 -5.95 -18.49 -4.07
N ALA A 184 -5.37 -19.68 -3.87
CA ALA A 184 -3.93 -19.80 -3.65
C ALA A 184 -3.15 -19.78 -4.97
N ARG A 185 -3.16 -18.60 -5.60
CA ARG A 185 -2.42 -18.25 -6.81
C ARG A 185 -1.56 -17.02 -6.50
N TYR A 186 -0.33 -17.00 -7.00
CA TYR A 186 0.61 -15.89 -6.76
C TYR A 186 -0.01 -14.51 -7.07
N VAL A 187 -0.71 -14.40 -8.21
CA VAL A 187 -1.32 -13.15 -8.68
C VAL A 187 -2.55 -12.71 -7.89
N ALA A 188 -3.15 -13.56 -7.06
CA ALA A 188 -4.36 -13.23 -6.31
C ALA A 188 -4.14 -12.10 -5.29
N GLY A 189 -2.90 -11.84 -4.89
CA GLY A 189 -2.54 -10.73 -4.01
C GLY A 189 -2.49 -9.35 -4.70
N ALA A 190 -2.49 -9.30 -6.03
CA ALA A 190 -2.52 -8.03 -6.76
C ALA A 190 -3.87 -7.34 -6.58
N GLU A 191 -3.86 -6.02 -6.41
CA GLU A 191 -5.07 -5.24 -6.13
C GLU A 191 -6.17 -5.42 -7.19
N SER A 192 -5.82 -5.37 -8.48
CA SER A 192 -6.79 -5.56 -9.56
C SER A 192 -7.28 -7.02 -9.67
N ALA A 193 -6.42 -8.00 -9.36
CA ALA A 193 -6.81 -9.41 -9.34
C ALA A 193 -7.77 -9.74 -8.18
N ALA A 194 -7.57 -9.14 -7.00
CA ALA A 194 -8.49 -9.30 -5.87
C ALA A 194 -9.88 -8.75 -6.20
N ILE A 195 -9.95 -7.59 -6.85
CA ILE A 195 -11.23 -6.99 -7.28
C ILE A 195 -11.91 -7.86 -8.33
N HIS A 196 -11.17 -8.28 -9.36
CA HIS A 196 -11.71 -9.15 -10.41
C HIS A 196 -12.25 -10.47 -9.82
N PHE A 197 -11.55 -11.05 -8.85
CA PHE A 197 -12.02 -12.24 -8.15
C PHE A 197 -13.30 -11.98 -7.34
N LEU A 198 -13.38 -10.85 -6.63
CA LEU A 198 -14.54 -10.51 -5.82
C LEU A 198 -15.79 -10.21 -6.66
N ASN A 199 -15.62 -9.74 -7.90
CA ASN A 199 -16.72 -9.46 -8.83
C ASN A 199 -17.12 -10.72 -9.64
N ASP A 200 -16.14 -11.43 -10.20
CA ASP A 200 -16.37 -12.42 -11.26
C ASP A 200 -15.81 -13.82 -10.94
N GLY A 201 -15.22 -14.02 -9.76
CA GLY A 201 -14.62 -15.29 -9.34
C GLY A 201 -13.29 -15.63 -10.00
N VAL A 202 -12.74 -14.74 -10.83
CA VAL A 202 -11.49 -14.94 -11.58
C VAL A 202 -10.38 -14.04 -11.01
N ALA A 203 -9.30 -14.64 -10.49
CA ALA A 203 -8.16 -13.91 -9.94
C ALA A 203 -7.07 -13.66 -10.99
N THR A 204 -7.37 -12.84 -12.00
CA THR A 204 -6.37 -12.37 -12.98
C THR A 204 -6.20 -10.85 -12.89
N PRO A 205 -4.96 -10.32 -12.90
CA PRO A 205 -4.73 -8.88 -12.86
C PRO A 205 -5.34 -8.19 -14.08
N THR A 206 -6.02 -7.08 -13.86
CA THR A 206 -6.42 -6.14 -14.91
C THR A 206 -5.59 -4.87 -14.81
N SER A 207 -5.32 -4.21 -15.94
CA SER A 207 -4.54 -2.98 -16.02
C SER A 207 -5.28 -1.83 -16.70
N ALA A 208 -6.44 -2.12 -17.28
CA ALA A 208 -7.27 -1.12 -17.93
C ALA A 208 -8.14 -0.38 -16.91
N PRO A 209 -8.38 0.93 -17.11
CA PRO A 209 -9.41 1.66 -16.38
C PRO A 209 -10.79 0.96 -16.49
N PRO A 210 -11.70 1.20 -15.53
CA PRO A 210 -11.56 2.09 -14.38
C PRO A 210 -10.61 1.56 -13.31
N LEU A 211 -9.92 2.46 -12.61
CA LEU A 211 -9.03 2.07 -11.52
C LEU A 211 -9.84 1.68 -10.26
N PRO A 212 -9.28 0.86 -9.35
CA PRO A 212 -9.94 0.42 -8.11
C PRO A 212 -10.63 1.51 -7.29
N PHE A 213 -10.00 2.68 -7.16
CA PHE A 213 -10.54 3.80 -6.40
C PHE A 213 -11.68 4.53 -7.11
N GLU A 214 -11.88 4.28 -8.40
CA GLU A 214 -12.98 4.81 -9.21
C GLU A 214 -14.15 3.83 -9.22
N GLN A 215 -13.89 2.60 -9.67
CA GLN A 215 -14.87 1.51 -9.76
C GLN A 215 -14.17 0.18 -9.52
N GLY A 216 -14.21 -0.30 -8.27
CA GLY A 216 -13.70 -1.61 -7.87
C GLY A 216 -14.82 -2.62 -7.67
N VAL A 217 -14.93 -3.15 -6.44
CA VAL A 217 -15.93 -4.16 -6.07
C VAL A 217 -17.34 -3.59 -6.22
N ASP A 218 -18.22 -4.31 -6.93
CA ASP A 218 -19.60 -3.88 -7.25
C ASP A 218 -19.67 -2.48 -7.90
N ARG A 219 -18.66 -2.09 -8.70
CA ARG A 219 -18.50 -0.74 -9.27
C ARG A 219 -18.42 0.39 -8.24
N ALA A 220 -18.10 0.08 -6.98
CA ALA A 220 -17.91 1.04 -5.92
C ALA A 220 -16.43 1.46 -5.77
N PRO A 221 -16.14 2.70 -5.36
CA PRO A 221 -14.81 3.14 -4.99
C PRO A 221 -14.23 2.18 -3.96
N THR A 222 -13.14 1.52 -4.30
CA THR A 222 -12.59 0.44 -3.50
C THR A 222 -11.20 0.78 -3.01
N LEU A 223 -11.00 0.66 -1.70
CA LEU A 223 -9.68 0.64 -1.10
C LEU A 223 -9.25 -0.81 -0.89
N VAL A 224 -8.31 -1.31 -1.69
CA VAL A 224 -7.59 -2.55 -1.35
C VAL A 224 -6.38 -2.20 -0.49
N GLN A 225 -6.32 -2.74 0.72
CA GLN A 225 -5.26 -2.40 1.66
C GLN A 225 -4.62 -3.61 2.33
N ASN A 226 -3.28 -3.62 2.33
CA ASN A 226 -2.48 -4.67 2.93
C ASN A 226 -2.65 -4.74 4.45
N VAL A 227 -2.67 -5.97 4.99
CA VAL A 227 -2.83 -6.27 6.42
C VAL A 227 -1.85 -5.50 7.31
N GLU A 228 -0.53 -5.60 7.08
CA GLU A 228 0.46 -4.91 7.92
C GLU A 228 0.22 -3.41 7.92
N THR A 229 -0.14 -2.84 6.77
CA THR A 229 -0.38 -1.40 6.67
C THR A 229 -1.62 -0.98 7.47
N LEU A 230 -2.71 -1.77 7.45
CA LEU A 230 -3.89 -1.51 8.28
C LEU A 230 -3.57 -1.64 9.77
N ALA A 231 -2.75 -2.60 10.16
CA ALA A 231 -2.31 -2.71 11.54
C ALA A 231 -1.46 -1.50 11.99
N GLN A 232 -0.61 -0.95 11.09
CA GLN A 232 0.11 0.31 11.34
C GLN A 232 -0.84 1.51 11.45
N ILE A 233 -1.94 1.54 10.68
CA ILE A 233 -3.01 2.55 10.83
C ILE A 233 -3.70 2.43 12.19
N GLY A 234 -4.00 1.21 12.64
CA GLY A 234 -4.57 0.96 13.97
C GLY A 234 -3.67 1.52 15.08
N LEU A 235 -2.37 1.26 15.00
CA LEU A 235 -1.39 1.84 15.93
C LEU A 235 -1.32 3.37 15.84
N LEU A 236 -1.31 3.93 14.63
CA LEU A 236 -1.30 5.39 14.43
C LEU A 236 -2.51 6.05 15.10
N ALA A 237 -3.71 5.48 14.96
CA ALA A 237 -4.89 6.04 15.59
C ALA A 237 -4.88 5.93 17.12
N ARG A 238 -4.32 4.84 17.66
CA ARG A 238 -4.28 4.61 19.11
C ARG A 238 -3.18 5.40 19.82
N LEU A 239 -2.02 5.52 19.19
CA LEU A 239 -0.81 6.08 19.79
C LEU A 239 -0.47 7.48 19.26
N GLY A 240 -1.17 7.95 18.22
CA GLY A 240 -0.86 9.20 17.53
C GLY A 240 0.42 9.16 16.68
N GLN A 241 1.10 8.00 16.63
CA GLN A 241 2.35 7.81 15.88
C GLN A 241 2.31 6.49 15.11
N ALA A 242 2.69 6.53 13.83
CA ALA A 242 2.89 5.32 13.06
C ALA A 242 4.19 4.64 13.53
N PRO A 243 4.21 3.31 13.65
CA PRO A 243 5.43 2.62 14.06
C PRO A 243 6.53 2.83 13.01
N ALA A 244 7.72 3.22 13.47
CA ALA A 244 8.92 3.32 12.62
C ALA A 244 9.53 1.93 12.32
N THR A 245 8.70 0.90 12.21
CA THR A 245 9.10 -0.51 12.06
C THR A 245 8.48 -1.11 10.80
N THR A 246 9.13 -2.15 10.29
CA THR A 246 8.63 -2.96 9.17
C THR A 246 8.83 -4.42 9.53
N LEU A 247 7.90 -5.28 9.10
CA LEU A 247 8.06 -6.72 9.24
C LEU A 247 8.86 -7.28 8.08
N ILE A 248 9.84 -8.12 8.41
CA ILE A 248 10.70 -8.81 7.45
C ILE A 248 10.61 -10.30 7.75
N THR A 249 10.34 -11.12 6.73
CA THR A 249 10.47 -12.57 6.82
C THR A 249 11.86 -12.97 6.34
N LEU A 250 12.65 -13.59 7.21
CA LEU A 250 13.94 -14.19 6.85
C LEU A 250 13.75 -15.69 6.63
N ALA A 251 14.22 -16.20 5.49
CA ALA A 251 14.13 -17.62 5.13
C ALA A 251 15.42 -18.07 4.41
N GLY A 252 15.78 -19.34 4.54
CA GLY A 252 17.00 -19.92 3.96
C GLY A 252 17.92 -20.52 5.02
N ALA A 253 19.18 -20.76 4.66
CA ALA A 253 20.22 -21.25 5.56
C ALA A 253 20.71 -20.14 6.50
N VAL A 254 19.84 -19.72 7.43
CA VAL A 254 20.13 -18.71 8.45
C VAL A 254 19.97 -19.32 9.84
N ILE A 255 20.92 -19.01 10.73
CA ILE A 255 20.87 -19.47 12.12
C ILE A 255 19.94 -18.53 12.89
N ARG A 256 18.94 -19.09 13.57
CA ARG A 256 18.11 -18.34 14.51
C ARG A 256 18.85 -18.29 15.85
N THR A 257 19.62 -17.23 16.05
CA THR A 257 20.23 -16.89 17.35
C THR A 257 19.23 -16.22 18.27
#